data_AF-A0A6J5JR41-F1
#
_entry.id   AF-A0A6J5JR41-F1
#
_cell.length_a   1.000
_cell.length_b   1.000
_cell.length_c   1.000
_cell.angle_alpha   90.00
_cell.angle_beta   90.00
_cell.angle_gamma   90.00
#
_symmetry.space_group_name_H-M   'P 1'
#
loop_
_entity.id
_entity.type
_entity.pdbx_description
1 polymer ?
#
loop_
_entity_poly.entity_id
_entity_poly.type
_entity_poly.pdbx_seq_one_letter_code
_entity_poly.pdbx_strand_id
1 'polypeptide(L)'
;MRLETIAPQTKRLVSPNTVRLELAMLSDMFNIAIVEWGARADNPVTRVRKPKLPPGRDRRVSMVEERRLLRSASVHRNLELHSIVVLALETAMRQAEILGLTWENIDLRSRVAHLPITKNGTKRDVPLSLRAIDAITRLGVRAEGRVFNYTSNGFKSAWRTLVKRCAIEDLHFHDLRHEAVSRLFELGTLDMMEVATISGHKSMQMLKRYTHLKAANLVAKIDGRRTLNRGRRVVTEAVVPYPAFIQQVGKQVTLQFVDFTHLIVEGTDADEVAARARDVLLRELVKAVRESRRPPTPSRPVESDGSCHAIVVNPL
;
A
#
# COMPACT_ATOMS: atom_id res chain seq x y z
N MET A 1 -24.05 1.28 -39.04
CA MET A 1 -24.26 1.50 -37.59
C MET A 1 -23.02 2.17 -36.99
N ARG A 2 -23.10 3.15 -36.05
CA ARG A 2 -21.89 3.84 -35.51
C ARG A 2 -20.82 2.88 -34.96
N LEU A 3 -21.23 1.74 -34.42
CA LEU A 3 -20.36 0.67 -33.93
C LEU A 3 -19.52 -0.01 -35.02
N GLU A 4 -19.94 0.06 -36.29
CA GLU A 4 -19.23 -0.51 -37.45
C GLU A 4 -18.18 0.47 -38.02
N THR A 5 -18.14 1.70 -37.50
CA THR A 5 -17.18 2.70 -37.97
C THR A 5 -15.81 2.50 -37.31
N ILE A 6 -14.75 2.74 -38.07
CA ILE A 6 -13.36 2.71 -37.57
C ILE A 6 -13.01 4.11 -37.06
N ALA A 7 -12.53 4.20 -35.83
CA ALA A 7 -12.07 5.46 -35.25
C ALA A 7 -10.71 5.87 -35.88
N PRO A 8 -10.56 7.11 -36.37
CA PRO A 8 -9.37 7.52 -37.11
C PRO A 8 -8.10 7.54 -36.26
N GLN A 9 -8.22 7.79 -34.95
CA GLN A 9 -7.08 7.84 -34.02
C GLN A 9 -6.56 6.45 -33.64
N THR A 10 -7.46 5.48 -33.45
CA THR A 10 -7.11 4.14 -32.95
C THR A 10 -7.05 3.08 -34.03
N LYS A 11 -7.55 3.36 -35.24
CA LYS A 11 -7.71 2.40 -36.36
C LYS A 11 -8.46 1.11 -35.95
N ARG A 12 -9.34 1.22 -34.95
CA ARG A 12 -10.17 0.13 -34.40
C ARG A 12 -11.64 0.53 -34.48
N LEU A 13 -12.53 -0.47 -34.45
CA LEU A 13 -13.97 -0.23 -34.33
C LEU A 13 -14.29 0.63 -33.11
N VAL A 14 -15.26 1.54 -33.26
CA VAL A 14 -15.71 2.42 -32.17
C VAL A 14 -16.30 1.57 -31.04
N SER A 15 -15.82 1.79 -29.82
CA SER A 15 -16.29 1.02 -28.66
C SER A 15 -17.74 1.38 -28.29
N PRO A 16 -18.53 0.44 -27.73
CA PRO A 16 -19.87 0.75 -27.23
C PRO A 16 -19.89 1.88 -26.19
N ASN A 17 -18.86 1.99 -25.36
CA ASN A 17 -18.74 3.07 -24.39
C ASN A 17 -18.54 4.44 -25.08
N THR A 18 -17.74 4.49 -26.15
CA THR A 18 -17.54 5.70 -26.95
C THR A 18 -18.87 6.20 -27.52
N VAL A 19 -19.66 5.32 -28.15
CA VAL A 19 -20.99 5.68 -28.69
C VAL A 19 -21.92 6.18 -27.58
N ARG A 20 -21.88 5.57 -26.39
CA ARG A 20 -22.69 6.03 -25.25
C ARG A 20 -22.28 7.41 -24.75
N LEU A 21 -20.98 7.72 -24.73
CA LEU A 21 -20.48 9.04 -24.34
C LEU A 21 -20.88 10.10 -25.38
N GLU A 22 -20.78 9.79 -26.68
CA GLU A 22 -21.26 10.65 -27.76
C GLU A 22 -22.77 10.93 -27.60
N LEU A 23 -23.58 9.88 -27.38
CA LEU A 23 -25.02 10.04 -27.11
C LEU A 23 -25.32 10.81 -25.83
N ALA A 24 -24.51 10.65 -24.77
CA ALA A 24 -24.68 11.40 -23.53
C ALA A 24 -24.43 12.89 -23.75
N MET A 25 -23.39 13.25 -24.50
CA MET A 25 -23.09 14.64 -24.85
C MET A 25 -24.22 15.26 -25.70
N LEU A 26 -24.72 14.53 -26.71
CA LEU A 26 -25.87 14.98 -27.50
C LEU A 26 -27.13 15.13 -26.66
N SER A 27 -27.38 14.18 -25.76
CA SER A 27 -28.52 14.23 -24.85
C SER A 27 -28.45 15.47 -23.94
N ASP A 28 -27.26 15.82 -23.45
CA ASP A 28 -27.04 16.98 -22.60
C ASP A 28 -27.31 18.29 -23.35
N MET A 29 -26.80 18.41 -24.57
CA MET A 29 -27.10 19.54 -25.46
C MET A 29 -28.60 19.73 -25.68
N PHE A 30 -29.36 18.65 -25.92
CA PHE A 30 -30.82 18.75 -26.05
C PHE A 30 -31.50 19.13 -24.75
N ASN A 31 -31.01 18.65 -23.60
CA ASN A 31 -31.56 19.05 -22.30
C ASN A 31 -31.36 20.55 -22.06
N ILE A 32 -30.19 21.10 -22.40
CA ILE A 32 -29.94 22.56 -22.33
C ILE A 32 -30.92 23.32 -23.24
N ALA A 33 -31.09 22.88 -24.49
CA ALA A 33 -32.00 23.52 -25.44
C ALA A 33 -33.48 23.51 -24.98
N ILE A 34 -33.89 22.50 -24.21
CA ILE A 34 -35.25 22.39 -23.65
C ILE A 34 -35.37 23.25 -22.40
N VAL A 35 -34.46 23.08 -21.44
CA VAL A 35 -34.58 23.66 -20.08
C VAL A 35 -34.18 25.12 -20.06
N GLU A 36 -33.03 25.46 -20.65
CA GLU A 36 -32.46 26.80 -20.54
C GLU A 36 -32.95 27.72 -21.66
N TRP A 37 -33.12 27.18 -22.88
CA TRP A 37 -33.44 28.00 -24.05
C TRP A 37 -34.91 27.95 -24.45
N GLY A 38 -35.69 26.96 -23.98
CA GLY A 38 -37.07 26.75 -24.40
C GLY A 38 -37.22 26.53 -25.92
N ALA A 39 -36.13 26.23 -26.63
CA ALA A 39 -36.07 26.18 -28.09
C ALA A 39 -36.63 24.88 -28.66
N ARG A 40 -36.78 23.85 -27.81
CA ARG A 40 -37.21 22.50 -28.15
C ARG A 40 -38.12 21.96 -27.06
N ALA A 41 -39.07 21.10 -27.44
CA ALA A 41 -39.97 20.43 -26.51
C ALA A 41 -39.49 19.04 -26.10
N ASP A 42 -38.68 18.36 -26.92
CA ASP A 42 -38.29 16.97 -26.67
C ASP A 42 -36.81 16.66 -26.96
N ASN A 43 -36.31 15.65 -26.24
CA ASN A 43 -34.96 15.11 -26.41
C ASN A 43 -35.02 13.80 -27.21
N PRO A 44 -34.60 13.78 -28.48
CA PRO A 44 -34.73 12.61 -29.36
C PRO A 44 -33.79 11.47 -28.93
N VAL A 45 -32.72 11.78 -28.20
CA VAL A 45 -31.74 10.77 -27.73
C VAL A 45 -32.38 9.80 -26.74
N THR A 46 -33.45 10.21 -26.06
CA THR A 46 -34.22 9.34 -25.16
C THR A 46 -34.89 8.17 -25.88
N ARG A 47 -35.21 8.33 -27.17
CA ARG A 47 -35.83 7.31 -28.01
C ARG A 47 -34.82 6.37 -28.68
N VAL A 48 -33.53 6.62 -28.50
CA VAL A 48 -32.46 5.80 -29.08
C VAL A 48 -32.03 4.71 -28.11
N ARG A 49 -32.05 3.46 -28.57
CA ARG A 49 -31.49 2.34 -27.80
C ARG A 49 -29.97 2.48 -27.70
N LYS A 50 -29.47 2.63 -26.47
CA LYS A 50 -28.03 2.73 -26.20
C LYS A 50 -27.38 1.35 -26.29
N PRO A 51 -26.16 1.24 -26.88
CA PRO A 51 -25.41 -0.01 -26.89
C PRO A 51 -25.20 -0.56 -25.47
N LYS A 52 -25.16 -1.89 -25.35
CA LYS A 52 -24.77 -2.56 -24.10
C LYS A 52 -23.29 -2.29 -23.85
N LEU A 53 -22.94 -1.95 -22.61
CA LEU A 53 -21.54 -1.81 -22.22
C LEU A 53 -20.88 -3.20 -22.17
N PRO A 54 -19.64 -3.34 -22.66
CA PRO A 54 -18.86 -4.53 -22.40
C PRO A 54 -18.62 -4.67 -20.89
N PRO A 55 -18.43 -5.89 -20.38
CA PRO A 55 -18.02 -6.08 -19.00
C PRO A 55 -16.70 -5.34 -18.73
N GLY A 56 -16.53 -4.89 -17.48
CA GLY A 56 -15.25 -4.31 -17.05
C GLY A 56 -14.12 -5.32 -17.18
N ARG A 57 -12.89 -4.84 -17.34
CA ARG A 57 -11.70 -5.71 -17.37
C ARG A 57 -11.56 -6.46 -16.04
N ASP A 58 -11.26 -7.76 -16.13
CA ASP A 58 -11.04 -8.64 -14.97
C ASP A 58 -9.58 -9.16 -14.93
N ARG A 59 -8.67 -8.43 -15.58
CA ARG A 59 -7.25 -8.74 -15.66
C ARG A 59 -6.59 -8.59 -14.28
N ARG A 60 -6.10 -9.71 -13.73
CA ARG A 60 -5.30 -9.79 -12.50
C ARG A 60 -3.82 -9.82 -12.81
N VAL A 61 -2.98 -9.21 -11.98
CA VAL A 61 -1.51 -9.18 -12.17
C VAL A 61 -0.90 -10.36 -11.44
N SER A 62 -0.19 -11.23 -12.16
CA SER A 62 0.47 -12.37 -11.52
C SER A 62 1.74 -11.97 -10.77
N MET A 63 2.14 -12.78 -9.79
CA MET A 63 3.39 -12.59 -9.05
C MET A 63 4.64 -12.65 -9.95
N VAL A 64 4.57 -13.35 -11.08
CA VAL A 64 5.66 -13.40 -12.06
C VAL A 64 5.77 -12.08 -12.81
N GLU A 65 4.64 -11.54 -13.27
CA GLU A 65 4.57 -10.25 -13.97
C GLU A 65 5.00 -9.09 -13.06
N GLU A 66 4.50 -9.05 -11.83
CA GLU A 66 4.91 -8.06 -10.83
C GLU A 66 6.44 -8.09 -10.63
N ARG A 67 7.02 -9.27 -10.43
CA ARG A 67 8.48 -9.41 -10.29
C ARG A 67 9.23 -8.93 -11.54
N ARG A 68 8.73 -9.24 -12.75
CA ARG A 68 9.34 -8.77 -14.00
C ARG A 68 9.30 -7.25 -14.10
N LEU A 69 8.15 -6.63 -13.81
CA LEU A 69 7.97 -5.18 -13.83
C LEU A 69 8.95 -4.48 -12.88
N LEU A 70 9.01 -4.92 -11.62
CA LEU A 70 9.86 -4.31 -10.60
C LEU A 70 11.35 -4.50 -10.87
N ARG A 71 11.76 -5.70 -11.30
CA ARG A 71 13.14 -5.95 -11.72
C ARG A 71 13.52 -5.08 -12.92
N SER A 72 12.67 -5.00 -13.93
CA SER A 72 12.94 -4.20 -15.12
C SER A 72 13.05 -2.71 -14.79
N ALA A 73 12.17 -2.18 -13.94
CA ALA A 73 12.27 -0.78 -13.49
C ALA A 73 13.59 -0.50 -12.74
N SER A 74 14.02 -1.44 -11.90
CA SER A 74 15.27 -1.32 -11.12
C SER A 74 16.53 -1.41 -11.99
N VAL A 75 16.59 -2.38 -12.92
CA VAL A 75 17.75 -2.58 -13.83
C VAL A 75 18.03 -1.34 -14.66
N HIS A 76 16.98 -0.63 -15.09
CA HIS A 76 17.11 0.61 -15.85
C HIS A 76 17.24 1.86 -14.99
N ARG A 77 17.56 1.70 -13.69
CA ARG A 77 17.80 2.77 -12.70
C ARG A 77 16.66 3.80 -12.62
N ASN A 78 15.43 3.36 -12.89
CA ASN A 78 14.25 4.23 -12.80
C ASN A 78 13.49 3.95 -11.50
N LEU A 79 14.04 4.49 -10.41
CA LEU A 79 13.49 4.31 -9.07
C LEU A 79 12.10 4.93 -8.92
N GLU A 80 11.81 6.05 -9.60
CA GLU A 80 10.47 6.64 -9.61
C GLU A 80 9.44 5.68 -10.20
N LEU A 81 9.72 5.10 -11.38
CA LEU A 81 8.81 4.15 -12.03
C LEU A 81 8.62 2.88 -11.19
N HIS A 82 9.70 2.37 -10.58
CA HIS A 82 9.61 1.26 -9.63
C HIS A 82 8.64 1.58 -8.49
N SER A 83 8.81 2.75 -7.87
CA SER A 83 8.02 3.18 -6.71
C SER A 83 6.56 3.44 -7.06
N ILE A 84 6.29 3.99 -8.25
CA ILE A 84 4.93 4.16 -8.77
C ILE A 84 4.21 2.80 -8.91
N VAL A 85 4.91 1.78 -9.42
CA VAL A 85 4.33 0.43 -9.55
C VAL A 85 4.04 -0.19 -8.19
N VAL A 86 4.97 -0.06 -7.23
CA VAL A 86 4.75 -0.54 -5.85
C VAL A 86 3.56 0.16 -5.23
N LEU A 87 3.50 1.50 -5.26
CA LEU A 87 2.37 2.25 -4.71
C LEU A 87 1.04 1.82 -5.33
N ALA A 88 0.98 1.67 -6.66
CA ALA A 88 -0.25 1.26 -7.32
C ALA A 88 -0.77 -0.11 -6.83
N LEU A 89 0.13 -1.05 -6.54
CA LEU A 89 -0.19 -2.39 -6.05
C LEU A 89 -0.50 -2.45 -4.55
N GLU A 90 0.11 -1.56 -3.76
CA GLU A 90 -0.02 -1.57 -2.29
C GLU A 90 -1.16 -0.69 -1.78
N THR A 91 -1.51 0.39 -2.49
CA THR A 91 -2.44 1.42 -1.98
C THR A 91 -3.74 1.54 -2.77
N ALA A 92 -3.82 0.88 -3.93
CA ALA A 92 -4.92 1.01 -4.89
C ALA A 92 -5.18 2.44 -5.38
N MET A 93 -4.24 3.39 -5.25
CA MET A 93 -4.42 4.77 -5.71
C MET A 93 -4.60 4.86 -7.24
N ARG A 94 -5.30 5.90 -7.71
CA ARG A 94 -5.38 6.23 -9.15
C ARG A 94 -4.05 6.79 -9.62
N GLN A 95 -3.74 6.63 -10.91
CA GLN A 95 -2.50 7.17 -11.51
C GLN A 95 -2.30 8.66 -11.20
N ALA A 96 -3.33 9.49 -11.38
CA ALA A 96 -3.21 10.93 -11.12
C ALA A 96 -2.97 11.24 -9.64
N GLU A 97 -3.51 10.43 -8.72
CA GLU A 97 -3.30 10.59 -7.28
C GLU A 97 -1.84 10.25 -6.93
N ILE A 98 -1.31 9.14 -7.47
CA ILE A 98 0.11 8.75 -7.25
C ILE A 98 1.04 9.81 -7.80
N LEU A 99 0.87 10.19 -9.08
CA LEU A 99 1.75 11.19 -9.72
C LEU A 99 1.62 12.58 -9.07
N GLY A 100 0.48 12.87 -8.44
CA GLY A 100 0.22 14.12 -7.73
C GLY A 100 0.70 14.14 -6.29
N LEU A 101 1.28 13.06 -5.76
CA LEU A 101 1.78 13.02 -4.39
C LEU A 101 2.88 14.05 -4.16
N THR A 102 2.83 14.69 -3.00
CA THR A 102 3.85 15.61 -2.51
C THR A 102 4.34 15.19 -1.11
N TRP A 103 5.58 15.53 -0.78
CA TRP A 103 6.25 15.06 0.44
C TRP A 103 5.57 15.58 1.71
N GLU A 104 5.11 16.84 1.69
CA GLU A 104 4.41 17.47 2.80
C GLU A 104 3.06 16.81 3.13
N ASN A 105 2.51 16.04 2.18
CA ASN A 105 1.27 15.28 2.37
C ASN A 105 1.51 13.83 2.81
N ILE A 106 2.75 13.44 3.11
CA ILE A 106 3.10 12.09 3.54
C ILE A 106 3.64 12.14 4.97
N ASP A 107 2.88 11.57 5.90
CA ASP A 107 3.37 11.33 7.25
C ASP A 107 4.03 9.94 7.30
N LEU A 108 5.36 9.93 7.31
CA LEU A 108 6.16 8.70 7.39
C LEU A 108 6.05 7.99 8.76
N ARG A 109 5.68 8.72 9.82
CA ARG A 109 5.56 8.17 11.18
C ARG A 109 4.26 7.39 11.32
N SER A 110 3.14 8.00 10.95
CA SER A 110 1.84 7.32 10.93
C SER A 110 1.67 6.40 9.71
N ARG A 111 2.53 6.53 8.70
CA ARG A 111 2.51 5.84 7.41
C ARG A 111 1.20 6.11 6.65
N VAL A 112 0.86 7.38 6.54
CA VAL A 112 -0.36 7.85 5.88
C VAL A 112 0.00 8.87 4.82
N ALA A 113 -0.53 8.69 3.61
CA ALA A 113 -0.54 9.71 2.57
C ALA A 113 -1.90 10.43 2.56
N HIS A 114 -1.88 11.73 2.80
CA HIS A 114 -3.04 12.59 2.65
C HIS A 114 -3.25 12.95 1.18
N LEU A 115 -4.44 12.66 0.64
CA LEU A 115 -4.81 13.10 -0.70
C LEU A 115 -5.72 14.33 -0.59
N PRO A 116 -5.21 15.54 -0.89
CA PRO A 116 -6.03 16.73 -0.90
C PRO A 116 -7.10 16.65 -1.99
N ILE A 117 -8.12 17.52 -1.92
CA ILE A 117 -9.25 17.53 -2.86
C ILE A 117 -8.71 17.55 -4.29
N THR A 118 -8.96 16.46 -5.03
CA THR A 118 -8.60 16.38 -6.44
C THR A 118 -9.77 16.88 -7.29
N LYS A 119 -9.48 17.31 -8.52
CA LYS A 119 -10.47 17.84 -9.49
C LYS A 119 -11.75 16.98 -9.66
N ASN A 120 -11.72 15.69 -9.28
CA ASN A 120 -12.85 14.76 -9.39
C ASN A 120 -13.15 13.96 -8.09
N GLY A 121 -12.46 14.24 -6.97
CA GLY A 121 -12.41 13.34 -5.80
C GLY A 121 -12.62 14.03 -4.46
N THR A 122 -13.06 13.25 -3.48
CA THR A 122 -13.11 13.66 -2.08
C THR A 122 -11.71 13.57 -1.47
N LYS A 123 -11.41 14.45 -0.50
CA LYS A 123 -10.22 14.28 0.34
C LYS A 123 -10.25 12.92 1.01
N ARG A 124 -9.10 12.25 1.11
CA ARG A 124 -9.00 10.99 1.86
C ARG A 124 -7.56 10.69 2.24
N ASP A 125 -7.44 9.91 3.29
CA ASP A 125 -6.16 9.38 3.77
C ASP A 125 -5.96 7.96 3.25
N VAL A 126 -4.75 7.67 2.80
CA VAL A 126 -4.37 6.38 2.25
C VAL A 126 -3.28 5.78 3.12
N PRO A 127 -3.53 4.63 3.79
CA PRO A 127 -2.51 3.95 4.56
C PRO A 127 -1.42 3.39 3.64
N LEU A 128 -0.18 3.53 4.06
CA LEU A 128 1.01 3.04 3.35
C LEU A 128 1.55 1.80 4.05
N SER A 129 1.66 0.69 3.30
CA SER A 129 2.34 -0.51 3.80
C SER A 129 3.84 -0.23 4.00
N LEU A 130 4.53 -1.10 4.76
CA LEU A 130 5.99 -0.98 4.91
C LEU A 130 6.71 -1.00 3.56
N ARG A 131 6.18 -1.78 2.61
CA ARG A 131 6.71 -1.89 1.26
C ARG A 131 6.48 -0.61 0.45
N ALA A 132 5.33 0.04 0.61
CA ALA A 132 5.07 1.36 0.03
C ALA A 132 6.02 2.42 0.58
N ILE A 133 6.25 2.42 1.90
CA ILE A 133 7.18 3.33 2.58
C ILE A 133 8.61 3.11 2.07
N ASP A 134 9.11 1.87 2.07
CA ASP A 134 10.47 1.55 1.57
C ASP A 134 10.65 1.99 0.11
N ALA A 135 9.63 1.82 -0.74
CA ALA A 135 9.71 2.25 -2.12
C ALA A 135 9.87 3.78 -2.25
N ILE A 136 9.08 4.57 -1.52
CA ILE A 136 9.15 6.03 -1.63
C ILE A 136 10.40 6.60 -0.95
N THR A 137 10.83 6.08 0.21
CA THR A 137 11.97 6.65 0.95
C THR A 137 13.29 6.48 0.19
N ARG A 138 13.41 5.43 -0.64
CA ARG A 138 14.55 5.23 -1.56
C ARG A 138 14.73 6.35 -2.60
N LEU A 139 13.72 7.17 -2.84
CA LEU A 139 13.80 8.34 -3.73
C LEU A 139 14.53 9.54 -3.11
N GLY A 140 14.82 9.47 -1.80
CA GLY A 140 15.34 10.58 -1.01
C GLY A 140 14.21 11.46 -0.49
N VAL A 141 13.94 11.35 0.81
CA VAL A 141 12.89 12.11 1.50
C VAL A 141 13.23 13.60 1.47
N ARG A 142 12.22 14.43 1.21
CA ARG A 142 12.31 15.89 1.22
C ARG A 142 11.25 16.46 2.15
N ALA A 143 11.42 17.72 2.56
CA ALA A 143 10.43 18.40 3.39
C ALA A 143 9.15 18.74 2.59
N GLU A 144 9.32 19.15 1.33
CA GLU A 144 8.22 19.61 0.48
C GLU A 144 8.45 19.27 -1.00
N GLY A 145 7.38 19.39 -1.79
CA GLY A 145 7.39 19.26 -3.24
C GLY A 145 6.98 17.88 -3.73
N ARG A 146 6.96 17.70 -5.06
CA ARG A 146 6.45 16.47 -5.69
C ARG A 146 7.36 15.27 -5.38
N VAL A 147 6.73 14.13 -5.08
CA VAL A 147 7.42 12.84 -4.91
C VAL A 147 7.88 12.29 -6.26
N PHE A 148 7.11 12.56 -7.32
CA PHE A 148 7.39 12.09 -8.69
C PHE A 148 7.47 13.24 -9.67
N ASN A 149 8.47 13.22 -10.55
CA ASN A 149 8.70 14.23 -11.59
C ASN A 149 7.96 13.93 -12.90
N TYR A 150 7.21 12.83 -12.93
CA TYR A 150 6.43 12.45 -14.10
C TYR A 150 5.26 13.39 -14.40
N THR A 151 5.13 13.75 -15.68
CA THR A 151 3.84 14.19 -16.24
C THR A 151 2.97 12.98 -16.56
N SER A 152 1.65 13.16 -16.66
CA SER A 152 0.73 12.08 -17.03
C SER A 152 1.10 11.42 -18.37
N ASN A 153 1.46 12.21 -19.38
CA ASN A 153 1.83 11.67 -20.70
C ASN A 153 3.22 11.03 -20.70
N GLY A 154 4.19 11.63 -20.01
CA GLY A 154 5.52 11.05 -19.84
C GLY A 154 5.45 9.68 -19.15
N PHE A 155 4.61 9.58 -18.11
CA PHE A 155 4.38 8.31 -17.41
C PHE A 155 3.74 7.26 -18.31
N LYS A 156 2.69 7.60 -19.08
CA LYS A 156 2.04 6.65 -20.00
C LYS A 156 3.04 6.06 -21.01
N SER A 157 3.94 6.88 -21.53
CA SER A 157 5.02 6.42 -22.41
C SER A 157 6.00 5.50 -21.69
N ALA A 158 6.46 5.86 -20.50
CA ALA A 158 7.36 5.04 -19.69
C ALA A 158 6.73 3.68 -19.34
N TRP A 159 5.46 3.66 -18.93
CA TRP A 159 4.70 2.45 -18.64
C TRP A 159 4.61 1.52 -19.85
N ARG A 160 4.23 2.05 -21.02
CA ARG A 160 4.16 1.26 -22.27
C ARG A 160 5.50 0.63 -22.63
N THR A 161 6.59 1.38 -22.48
CA THR A 161 7.94 0.85 -22.72
C THR A 161 8.31 -0.25 -21.72
N LEU A 162 7.99 -0.07 -20.44
CA LEU A 162 8.24 -1.06 -19.39
C LEU A 162 7.50 -2.38 -19.66
N VAL A 163 6.19 -2.31 -19.93
CA VAL A 163 5.34 -3.47 -20.21
C VAL A 163 5.84 -4.22 -21.45
N LYS A 164 6.17 -3.50 -22.52
CA LYS A 164 6.75 -4.09 -23.75
C LYS A 164 8.06 -4.81 -23.46
N ARG A 165 8.96 -4.21 -22.68
CA ARG A 165 10.24 -4.81 -22.31
C ARG A 165 10.08 -6.06 -21.46
N CYS A 166 9.06 -6.10 -20.61
CA CYS A 166 8.75 -7.28 -19.79
C CYS A 166 8.02 -8.39 -20.57
N ALA A 167 7.72 -8.16 -21.85
CA ALA A 167 6.90 -9.04 -22.69
C ALA A 167 5.58 -9.43 -22.01
N ILE A 168 4.91 -8.45 -21.40
CA ILE A 168 3.61 -8.65 -20.77
C ILE A 168 2.52 -8.20 -21.72
N GLU A 169 1.57 -9.09 -21.97
CA GLU A 169 0.45 -8.83 -22.87
C GLU A 169 -0.75 -8.26 -22.11
N ASP A 170 -1.46 -7.36 -22.80
CA ASP A 170 -2.73 -6.75 -22.36
C ASP A 170 -2.72 -6.27 -20.90
N LEU A 171 -1.68 -5.55 -20.48
CA LEU A 171 -1.57 -4.96 -19.14
C LEU A 171 -1.63 -3.43 -19.19
N HIS A 172 -2.70 -2.87 -18.66
CA HIS A 172 -2.85 -1.44 -18.43
C HIS A 172 -2.43 -1.06 -17.01
N PHE A 173 -1.97 0.18 -16.83
CA PHE A 173 -1.57 0.63 -15.49
C PHE A 173 -2.73 0.60 -14.48
N HIS A 174 -3.97 0.83 -14.95
CA HIS A 174 -5.15 0.74 -14.09
C HIS A 174 -5.43 -0.69 -13.61
N ASP A 175 -4.92 -1.72 -14.29
CA ASP A 175 -5.03 -3.11 -13.84
C ASP A 175 -4.24 -3.33 -12.54
N LEU A 176 -3.20 -2.55 -12.26
CA LEU A 176 -2.50 -2.58 -10.95
C LEU A 176 -3.42 -2.17 -9.80
N ARG A 177 -4.28 -1.17 -10.04
CA ARG A 177 -5.30 -0.77 -9.06
C ARG A 177 -6.37 -1.85 -8.89
N HIS A 178 -6.79 -2.50 -9.97
CA HIS A 178 -7.71 -3.65 -9.90
C HIS A 178 -7.12 -4.79 -9.07
N GLU A 179 -5.83 -5.09 -9.27
CA GLU A 179 -5.08 -6.05 -8.48
C GLU A 179 -5.03 -5.64 -7.00
N ALA A 180 -4.65 -4.40 -6.70
CA ALA A 180 -4.54 -3.90 -5.33
C ALA A 180 -5.86 -4.01 -4.57
N VAL A 181 -6.99 -3.62 -5.18
CA VAL A 181 -8.32 -3.76 -4.57
C VAL A 181 -8.64 -5.23 -4.29
N SER A 182 -8.33 -6.12 -5.24
CA SER A 182 -8.53 -7.55 -5.06
C SER A 182 -7.71 -8.09 -3.88
N ARG A 183 -6.43 -7.70 -3.77
CA ARG A 183 -5.55 -8.08 -2.65
C ARG A 183 -6.09 -7.58 -1.31
N LEU A 184 -6.61 -6.35 -1.26
CA LEU A 184 -7.21 -5.80 -0.03
C LEU A 184 -8.40 -6.63 0.45
N PHE A 185 -9.25 -7.14 -0.46
CA PHE A 185 -10.32 -8.08 -0.10
C PHE A 185 -9.78 -9.46 0.30
N GLU A 186 -8.74 -9.95 -0.37
CA GLU A 186 -8.10 -11.23 -0.09
C GLU A 186 -7.38 -11.27 1.28
N LEU A 187 -6.98 -10.11 1.84
CA LEU A 187 -6.49 -10.03 3.23
C LEU A 187 -7.50 -10.56 4.24
N GLY A 188 -8.81 -10.46 3.93
CA GLY A 188 -9.90 -10.95 4.78
C GLY A 188 -10.14 -10.16 6.07
N THR A 189 -9.21 -9.29 6.46
CA THR A 189 -9.29 -8.43 7.65
C THR A 189 -10.09 -7.16 7.43
N LEU A 190 -10.16 -6.69 6.18
CA LEU A 190 -10.87 -5.45 5.83
C LEU A 190 -12.31 -5.74 5.42
N ASP A 191 -13.22 -4.86 5.80
CA ASP A 191 -14.59 -4.83 5.30
C ASP A 191 -14.70 -4.03 3.99
N MET A 192 -15.89 -4.08 3.38
CA MET A 192 -16.13 -3.42 2.10
C MET A 192 -15.98 -1.89 2.18
N MET A 193 -16.36 -1.28 3.30
CA MET A 193 -16.31 0.17 3.53
C MET A 193 -14.88 0.65 3.79
N GLU A 194 -14.09 -0.13 4.52
CA GLU A 194 -12.65 0.12 4.71
C GLU A 194 -11.94 0.07 3.36
N VAL A 195 -12.19 -0.96 2.55
CA VAL A 195 -11.62 -1.05 1.20
C VAL A 195 -12.10 0.11 0.31
N ALA A 196 -13.38 0.50 0.40
CA ALA A 196 -13.92 1.65 -0.32
C ALA A 196 -13.23 2.96 0.06
N THR A 197 -12.97 3.15 1.35
CA THR A 197 -12.30 4.33 1.90
C THR A 197 -10.86 4.41 1.41
N ILE A 198 -10.09 3.32 1.52
CA ILE A 198 -8.70 3.25 1.04
C ILE A 198 -8.64 3.51 -0.48
N SER A 199 -9.43 2.74 -1.24
CA SER A 199 -9.40 2.81 -2.69
C SER A 199 -10.11 4.06 -3.27
N GLY A 200 -10.93 4.77 -2.49
CA GLY A 200 -11.68 5.94 -2.96
C GLY A 200 -12.76 5.61 -3.99
N HIS A 201 -13.49 4.52 -3.79
CA HIS A 201 -14.69 4.20 -4.59
C HIS A 201 -15.91 4.93 -4.03
N LYS A 202 -16.64 5.66 -4.88
CA LYS A 202 -17.87 6.37 -4.49
C LYS A 202 -19.11 5.46 -4.43
N SER A 203 -19.11 4.36 -5.18
CA SER A 203 -20.22 3.41 -5.22
C SER A 203 -19.74 2.01 -4.86
N MET A 204 -20.41 1.40 -3.89
CA MET A 204 -20.17 0.03 -3.45
C MET A 204 -20.47 -0.99 -4.55
N GLN A 205 -21.33 -0.64 -5.52
CA GLN A 205 -21.62 -1.49 -6.67
C GLN A 205 -20.36 -1.75 -7.52
N MET A 206 -19.41 -0.82 -7.56
CA MET A 206 -18.12 -1.01 -8.24
C MET A 206 -17.22 -2.02 -7.51
N LEU A 207 -17.40 -2.18 -6.20
CA LEU A 207 -16.62 -3.11 -5.38
C LEU A 207 -17.20 -4.52 -5.33
N LYS A 208 -18.49 -4.67 -5.67
CA LYS A 208 -19.20 -5.97 -5.64
C LYS A 208 -18.49 -7.09 -6.42
N ARG A 209 -17.73 -6.75 -7.47
CA ARG A 209 -16.95 -7.72 -8.24
C ARG A 209 -15.73 -8.29 -7.53
N TYR A 210 -15.27 -7.69 -6.44
CA TYR A 210 -14.16 -8.20 -5.65
C TYR A 210 -14.63 -8.99 -4.42
N THR A 211 -15.92 -8.93 -4.11
CA THR A 211 -16.50 -9.56 -2.92
C THR A 211 -16.92 -10.99 -3.18
N HIS A 212 -16.11 -11.75 -3.92
CA HIS A 212 -16.27 -13.20 -4.03
C HIS A 212 -15.90 -13.85 -2.69
N LEU A 213 -16.77 -13.63 -1.70
CA LEU A 213 -16.68 -14.17 -0.37
C LEU A 213 -16.87 -15.68 -0.50
N LYS A 214 -15.79 -16.45 -0.36
CA LYS A 214 -15.91 -17.90 -0.17
C LYS A 214 -16.67 -18.11 1.14
N ALA A 215 -17.74 -18.91 1.13
CA ALA A 215 -18.54 -19.21 2.32
C ALA A 215 -17.66 -19.69 3.50
N ALA A 216 -16.60 -20.45 3.21
CA ALA A 216 -15.59 -20.86 4.19
C ALA A 216 -14.94 -19.69 4.95
N ASN A 217 -14.69 -18.55 4.30
CA ASN A 217 -14.13 -17.36 4.95
C ASN A 217 -15.15 -16.66 5.85
N LEU A 218 -16.45 -16.84 5.57
CA LEU A 218 -17.54 -16.32 6.39
C LEU A 218 -17.76 -17.19 7.63
N VAL A 219 -17.60 -18.51 7.53
CA VAL A 219 -17.67 -19.42 8.70
C VAL A 219 -16.67 -19.00 9.77
N ALA A 220 -15.41 -18.73 9.40
CA ALA A 220 -14.40 -18.25 10.36
C ALA A 220 -14.77 -16.91 11.02
N LYS A 221 -15.48 -16.02 10.30
CA LYS A 221 -15.98 -14.74 10.85
C LYS A 221 -17.21 -14.92 11.74
N ILE A 222 -18.13 -15.82 11.38
CA ILE A 222 -19.32 -16.17 12.15
C ILE A 222 -18.93 -16.85 13.47
N ASP A 223 -17.94 -17.75 13.43
CA ASP A 223 -17.40 -18.44 14.61
C ASP A 223 -16.66 -17.49 15.59
N GLY A 224 -16.62 -16.18 15.32
CA GLY A 224 -15.95 -15.20 16.16
C GLY A 224 -14.42 -15.34 16.20
N ARG A 225 -13.84 -16.19 15.34
CA ARG A 225 -12.39 -16.34 15.19
C ARG A 225 -11.85 -15.12 14.43
N ARG A 226 -11.79 -13.96 15.11
CA ARG A 226 -10.90 -12.87 14.72
C ARG A 226 -9.51 -13.49 14.56
N THR A 227 -9.07 -13.54 13.32
CA THR A 227 -7.90 -14.20 12.75
C THR A 227 -6.76 -14.43 13.74
N LEU A 228 -6.18 -15.63 13.68
CA LEU A 228 -5.04 -16.24 14.40
C LEU A 228 -3.75 -15.38 14.61
N ASN A 229 -3.77 -14.07 14.39
CA ASN A 229 -2.61 -13.17 14.46
C ASN A 229 -2.37 -12.53 15.84
N ARG A 230 -3.18 -12.81 16.88
CA ARG A 230 -2.89 -12.31 18.23
C ARG A 230 -1.53 -12.81 18.73
N GLY A 231 -1.21 -14.10 18.55
CA GLY A 231 0.08 -14.65 18.96
C GLY A 231 1.26 -13.98 18.24
N ARG A 232 1.18 -13.84 16.91
CA ARG A 232 2.28 -13.25 16.12
C ARG A 232 2.48 -11.76 16.40
N ARG A 233 1.39 -11.00 16.58
CA ARG A 233 1.45 -9.56 16.85
C ARG A 233 1.88 -9.23 18.29
N VAL A 234 1.43 -10.00 19.28
CA VAL A 234 1.92 -9.87 20.67
C VAL A 234 3.42 -10.20 20.74
N VAL A 235 3.89 -11.21 20.02
CA VAL A 235 5.32 -11.54 19.96
C VAL A 235 6.12 -10.41 19.29
N THR A 236 5.66 -9.82 18.18
CA THR A 236 6.39 -8.71 17.53
C THR A 236 6.36 -7.42 18.35
N GLU A 237 5.29 -7.14 19.09
CA GLU A 237 5.20 -5.97 19.99
C GLU A 237 6.04 -6.16 21.28
N ALA A 238 6.31 -7.41 21.70
CA ALA A 238 7.07 -7.71 22.91
C ALA A 238 8.58 -7.88 22.70
N VAL A 239 9.02 -8.21 21.47
CA VAL A 239 10.44 -8.42 21.12
C VAL A 239 11.04 -7.09 20.67
N VAL A 240 11.47 -6.27 21.64
CA VAL A 240 12.10 -4.97 21.44
C VAL A 240 13.51 -4.93 22.05
N PRO A 241 14.44 -4.09 21.56
CA PRO A 241 15.76 -3.95 22.15
C PRO A 241 15.72 -3.33 23.55
N TYR A 242 16.57 -3.80 24.46
CA TYR A 242 16.72 -3.26 25.82
C TYR A 242 18.12 -2.71 26.07
N PRO A 243 18.25 -1.63 26.85
CA PRO A 243 19.53 -1.15 27.28
C PRO A 243 20.14 -2.07 28.36
N ALA A 244 21.44 -2.22 28.29
CA ALA A 244 22.25 -2.92 29.27
C ALA A 244 23.54 -2.15 29.53
N PHE A 245 24.09 -2.29 30.72
CA PHE A 245 25.43 -1.82 31.04
C PHE A 245 26.41 -2.97 30.84
N ILE A 246 27.50 -2.69 30.14
CA ILE A 246 28.64 -3.59 30.02
C ILE A 246 29.82 -3.00 30.79
N GLN A 247 30.43 -3.83 31.63
CA GLN A 247 31.58 -3.48 32.44
C GLN A 247 32.66 -4.55 32.29
N GLN A 248 33.90 -4.11 32.10
CA GLN A 248 35.05 -5.01 32.03
C GLN A 248 36.01 -4.72 33.18
N VAL A 249 36.25 -5.72 34.02
CA VAL A 249 37.22 -5.67 35.12
C VAL A 249 38.26 -6.76 34.90
N GLY A 250 39.45 -6.37 34.46
CA GLY A 250 40.50 -7.31 34.07
C GLY A 250 40.07 -8.18 32.87
N LYS A 251 40.00 -9.50 33.07
CA LYS A 251 39.56 -10.48 32.06
C LYS A 251 38.07 -10.82 32.13
N GLN A 252 37.32 -10.26 33.08
CA GLN A 252 35.91 -10.57 33.26
C GLN A 252 35.05 -9.44 32.69
N VAL A 253 34.12 -9.80 31.82
CA VAL A 253 33.12 -8.93 31.21
C VAL A 253 31.76 -9.29 31.80
N THR A 254 31.07 -8.29 32.33
CA THR A 254 29.73 -8.43 32.92
C THR A 254 28.76 -7.52 32.18
N LEU A 255 27.59 -8.06 31.82
CA LEU A 255 26.50 -7.34 31.18
C LEU A 255 25.25 -7.46 32.04
N GLN A 256 24.67 -6.31 32.42
CA GLN A 256 23.46 -6.24 33.23
C GLN A 256 22.40 -5.39 32.53
N PHE A 257 21.18 -5.92 32.40
CA PHE A 257 20.06 -5.19 31.81
C PHE A 257 19.47 -4.15 32.77
N VAL A 258 19.18 -2.95 32.25
CA VAL A 258 18.61 -1.86 33.05
C VAL A 258 17.23 -2.23 33.60
N ASP A 259 16.37 -2.77 32.73
CA ASP A 259 14.97 -3.08 33.05
C ASP A 259 14.77 -4.53 33.54
N PHE A 260 15.83 -5.34 33.51
CA PHE A 260 15.81 -6.72 34.00
C PHE A 260 16.97 -6.94 34.98
N THR A 261 16.81 -6.45 36.20
CA THR A 261 17.84 -6.49 37.25
C THR A 261 18.34 -7.90 37.60
N HIS A 262 17.53 -8.93 37.33
CA HIS A 262 17.87 -10.34 37.52
C HIS A 262 18.65 -10.97 36.36
N LEU A 263 18.77 -10.28 35.22
CA LEU A 263 19.50 -10.76 34.05
C LEU A 263 20.91 -10.17 34.04
N ILE A 264 21.85 -10.99 34.48
CA ILE A 264 23.29 -10.70 34.47
C ILE A 264 23.97 -11.80 33.64
N VAL A 265 24.82 -11.39 32.70
CA VAL A 265 25.59 -12.29 31.84
C VAL A 265 27.07 -11.99 32.03
N GLU A 266 27.84 -13.01 32.39
CA GLU A 266 29.27 -12.90 32.64
C GLU A 266 30.06 -13.78 31.67
N GLY A 267 31.28 -13.35 31.34
CA GLY A 267 32.19 -14.09 30.48
C GLY A 267 33.56 -13.45 30.43
N THR A 268 34.42 -13.96 29.55
CA THR A 268 35.78 -13.45 29.35
C THR A 268 35.96 -12.65 28.06
N ASP A 269 34.96 -12.67 27.19
CA ASP A 269 34.94 -12.05 25.88
C ASP A 269 33.65 -11.24 25.69
N ALA A 270 33.78 -10.01 25.19
CA ALA A 270 32.65 -9.08 25.10
C ALA A 270 31.62 -9.50 24.03
N ASP A 271 32.06 -10.07 22.91
CA ASP A 271 31.18 -10.52 21.84
C ASP A 271 30.40 -11.77 22.25
N GLU A 272 31.05 -12.70 22.96
CA GLU A 272 30.39 -13.87 23.55
C GLU A 272 29.34 -13.48 24.59
N VAL A 273 29.67 -12.53 25.47
CA VAL A 273 28.74 -12.01 26.49
C VAL A 273 27.55 -11.31 25.84
N ALA A 274 27.77 -10.50 24.80
CA ALA A 274 26.70 -9.85 24.05
C ALA A 274 25.80 -10.86 23.32
N ALA A 275 26.37 -11.92 22.72
CA ALA A 275 25.60 -12.99 22.09
C ALA A 275 24.73 -13.76 23.09
N ARG A 276 25.29 -14.14 24.24
CA ARG A 276 24.52 -14.79 25.33
C ARG A 276 23.44 -13.88 25.90
N ALA A 277 23.72 -12.58 26.03
CA ALA A 277 22.73 -11.61 26.49
C ALA A 277 21.53 -11.49 25.56
N ARG A 278 21.73 -11.58 24.23
CA ARG A 278 20.62 -11.64 23.26
C ARG A 278 19.73 -12.85 23.48
N ASP A 279 20.32 -14.03 23.63
CA ASP A 279 19.58 -15.28 23.84
C ASP A 279 18.80 -15.27 25.16
N VAL A 280 19.42 -14.79 26.24
CA VAL A 280 18.79 -14.69 27.56
C VAL A 280 17.63 -13.68 27.53
N LEU A 281 17.82 -12.52 26.91
CA LEU A 281 16.77 -11.52 26.73
C LEU A 281 15.60 -12.08 25.91
N LEU A 282 15.87 -12.74 24.78
CA LEU A 282 14.83 -13.34 23.94
C LEU A 282 14.02 -14.37 24.72
N ARG A 283 14.68 -15.23 25.52
CA ARG A 283 13.99 -16.23 26.35
C ARG A 283 13.08 -15.58 27.39
N GLU A 284 13.51 -14.52 28.06
CA GLU A 284 12.67 -13.83 29.05
C GLU A 284 11.49 -13.11 28.39
N LEU A 285 11.68 -12.46 27.24
CA LEU A 285 10.58 -11.83 26.51
C LEU A 285 9.55 -12.85 26.03
N VAL A 286 10.00 -14.01 25.52
CA VAL A 286 9.12 -15.12 25.13
C VAL A 286 8.39 -15.71 26.34
N LYS A 287 9.06 -15.85 27.48
CA LYS A 287 8.46 -16.33 28.74
C LYS A 287 7.39 -15.37 29.24
N ALA A 288 7.64 -14.07 29.24
CA ALA A 288 6.68 -13.04 29.62
C ALA A 288 5.41 -13.11 28.73
N VAL A 289 5.58 -13.22 27.40
CA VAL A 289 4.48 -13.39 26.46
C VAL A 289 3.68 -14.66 26.74
N ARG A 290 4.34 -15.79 26.98
CA ARG A 290 3.68 -17.08 27.28
C ARG A 290 2.85 -17.02 28.57
N GLU A 291 3.33 -16.28 29.56
CA GLU A 291 2.65 -16.09 30.85
C GLU A 291 1.65 -14.93 30.84
N SER A 292 1.39 -14.32 29.68
CA SER A 292 0.52 -13.14 29.54
C SER A 292 0.96 -11.93 30.39
N ARG A 293 2.24 -11.87 30.77
CA ARG A 293 2.86 -10.72 31.46
C ARG A 293 3.40 -9.76 30.41
N ARG A 294 3.20 -8.45 30.62
CA ARG A 294 3.84 -7.43 29.78
C ARG A 294 5.28 -7.25 30.24
N PRO A 295 6.29 -7.35 29.35
CA PRO A 295 7.65 -6.99 29.72
C PRO A 295 7.73 -5.49 30.04
N PRO A 296 8.71 -5.07 30.88
CA PRO A 296 8.90 -3.66 31.25
C PRO A 296 9.14 -2.79 30.02
N THR A 297 8.86 -1.48 30.08
CA THR A 297 9.18 -0.60 28.95
C THR A 297 10.68 -0.25 29.01
N PRO A 298 11.43 -0.35 27.90
CA PRO A 298 12.85 -0.02 27.89
C PRO A 298 13.13 1.40 28.42
N SER A 299 13.88 1.50 29.51
CA SER A 299 14.25 2.78 30.12
C SER A 299 15.39 3.45 29.36
N ARG A 300 15.55 4.77 29.50
CA ARG A 300 16.75 5.44 28.97
C ARG A 300 17.93 5.14 29.91
N PRO A 301 19.07 4.60 29.43
CA PRO A 301 20.22 4.40 30.30
C PRO A 301 20.75 5.75 30.78
N VAL A 302 20.99 5.88 32.08
CA VAL A 302 21.68 7.02 32.70
C VAL A 302 23.06 6.51 33.09
N GLU A 303 24.10 6.97 32.41
CA GLU A 303 25.48 6.58 32.72
C GLU A 303 25.91 7.26 34.02
N SER A 304 26.37 6.48 34.99
CA SER A 304 27.03 6.97 36.21
C SER A 304 28.43 6.40 36.28
N ASP A 305 29.41 7.29 36.30
CA ASP A 305 30.86 7.05 36.40
C ASP A 305 31.49 6.24 35.24
N GLY A 306 32.65 6.73 34.77
CA GLY A 306 33.30 6.37 33.50
C GLY A 306 33.84 4.94 33.36
N SER A 307 33.33 3.97 34.14
CA SER A 307 33.68 2.54 34.08
C SER A 307 32.58 1.65 33.47
N CYS A 308 31.38 2.18 33.21
CA CYS A 308 30.25 1.43 32.68
C CYS A 308 29.81 2.02 31.33
N HIS A 309 29.77 1.20 30.29
CA HIS A 309 29.29 1.62 28.97
C HIS A 309 27.85 1.15 28.75
N ALA A 310 26.96 2.06 28.35
CA ALA A 310 25.60 1.69 27.97
C ALA A 310 25.57 1.13 26.54
N ILE A 311 25.01 -0.06 26.37
CA ILE A 311 24.77 -0.70 25.08
C ILE A 311 23.29 -1.04 24.92
N VAL A 312 22.82 -1.19 23.68
CA VAL A 312 21.46 -1.64 23.39
C VAL A 312 21.54 -3.05 22.81
N VAL A 313 20.93 -4.01 23.50
CA VAL A 313 20.92 -5.42 23.10
C VAL A 313 19.64 -5.69 22.33
N ASN A 314 19.77 -6.06 21.06
CA ASN A 314 18.65 -6.46 20.22
C ASN A 314 18.44 -7.99 20.32
N PRO A 315 17.25 -8.47 20.76
CA PRO A 315 16.95 -9.89 20.85
C PRO A 315 16.79 -10.62 19.49
N LEU A 316 16.81 -9.90 18.37
CA LEU A 316 16.75 -10.43 16.98
C LEU A 316 18.05 -10.20 16.22
#